data_AF-A0A545UEU8-F1
#
_entry.id   AF-A0A545UEU8-F1
#
_cell.length_a   1.000
_cell.length_b   1.000
_cell.length_c   1.000
_cell.angle_alpha   90.00
_cell.angle_beta   90.00
_cell.angle_gamma   90.00
#
_symmetry.space_group_name_H-M   'P 1'
#
loop_
_entity.id
_entity.type
_entity.pdbx_description
1 polymer ?
#
loop_
_entity_poly.entity_id
_entity_poly.type
_entity_poly.pdbx_seq_one_letter_code
_entity_poly.pdbx_strand_id
1 'polypeptide(L)'
;MKSLTFIRATLIGLGLSLLGSISFYGLQFFYTDSNALQLTISLVALVYIGTLLAYSKSKAGRLTTILVCLVGNIALLYLFLPINLLIISILLSVWLVRTLYHHQRFIASVLDAGLLFAGYSAAVWTLFATGSWFLSFWLFFLIQALTIFIPQLVNNKRNAFFEHFNSEISDLESSDRDFHTAYRNAQNAIKRLSKSHQ
;
A
#
# COMPACT_ATOMS: atom_id res chain seq x y z
N MET A 1 3.18 -14.04 -16.76
CA MET A 1 3.45 -13.14 -15.61
C MET A 1 3.17 -11.71 -16.04
N LYS A 2 2.25 -10.98 -15.41
CA LYS A 2 2.04 -9.55 -15.69
C LYS A 2 2.27 -8.77 -14.41
N SER A 3 3.44 -8.14 -14.27
CA SER A 3 3.66 -7.14 -13.22
C SER A 3 2.77 -5.94 -13.52
N LEU A 4 2.17 -5.37 -12.47
CA LEU A 4 1.49 -4.07 -12.58
C LEU A 4 2.61 -3.03 -12.78
N THR A 5 2.86 -2.63 -14.02
CA THR A 5 3.73 -1.48 -14.29
C THR A 5 2.95 -0.18 -14.06
N PHE A 6 3.66 0.89 -13.68
CA PHE A 6 3.06 2.22 -13.47
C PHE A 6 2.13 2.62 -14.63
N ILE A 7 2.60 2.46 -15.87
CA ILE A 7 1.82 2.75 -17.09
C ILE A 7 0.48 1.98 -17.12
N ARG A 8 0.47 0.70 -16.73
CA ARG A 8 -0.76 -0.10 -16.71
C ARG A 8 -1.72 0.37 -15.63
N ALA A 9 -1.22 0.70 -14.44
CA ALA A 9 -2.06 1.23 -13.36
C ALA A 9 -2.67 2.58 -13.74
N THR A 10 -1.90 3.46 -14.39
CA THR A 10 -2.39 4.74 -14.91
C THR A 10 -3.44 4.54 -16.01
N LEU A 11 -3.23 3.61 -16.94
CA LEU A 11 -4.18 3.31 -18.02
C LEU A 11 -5.49 2.71 -17.49
N ILE A 12 -5.40 1.83 -16.48
CA ILE A 12 -6.57 1.31 -15.76
C ILE A 12 -7.30 2.45 -15.04
N GLY A 13 -6.57 3.34 -14.36
CA GLY A 13 -7.13 4.54 -13.73
C GLY A 13 -7.89 5.42 -14.72
N LEU A 14 -7.42 5.49 -15.97
CA LEU A 14 -8.04 6.30 -17.03
C LEU A 14 -9.36 5.69 -17.46
N GLY A 15 -9.37 4.36 -17.66
CA GLY A 15 -10.59 3.63 -17.93
C GLY A 15 -11.61 3.76 -16.80
N LEU A 16 -11.18 3.68 -15.55
CA LEU A 16 -12.06 3.84 -14.40
C LEU A 16 -12.57 5.27 -14.21
N SER A 17 -11.78 6.31 -14.51
CA SER A 17 -12.26 7.69 -14.42
C SER A 17 -13.28 8.01 -15.51
N LEU A 18 -13.07 7.50 -16.73
CA LEU A 18 -14.07 7.57 -17.80
C LEU A 18 -15.34 6.82 -17.41
N LEU A 19 -15.20 5.58 -16.92
CA LEU A 19 -16.34 4.78 -16.48
C LEU A 19 -17.13 5.50 -15.38
N GLY A 20 -16.45 6.04 -14.37
CA GLY A 20 -17.08 6.80 -13.29
C GLY A 20 -17.84 8.02 -13.79
N SER A 21 -17.24 8.80 -14.71
CA SER A 21 -17.90 9.96 -15.28
C SER A 21 -19.12 9.59 -16.12
N ILE A 22 -19.01 8.57 -16.99
CA ILE A 22 -20.10 8.11 -17.84
C ILE A 22 -21.23 7.53 -17.00
N SER A 23 -20.89 6.72 -16.00
CA SER A 23 -21.87 6.17 -15.07
C SER A 23 -22.58 7.28 -14.30
N PHE A 24 -21.86 8.29 -13.79
CA PHE A 24 -22.50 9.39 -13.06
C PHE A 24 -23.56 10.12 -13.88
N TYR A 25 -23.20 10.58 -15.08
CA TYR A 25 -24.14 11.28 -15.97
C TYR A 25 -25.26 10.36 -16.47
N GLY A 26 -24.97 9.09 -16.72
CA GLY A 26 -25.98 8.10 -17.13
C GLY A 26 -26.99 7.79 -16.02
N LEU A 27 -26.54 7.70 -14.76
CA LEU A 27 -27.41 7.44 -13.62
C LEU A 27 -28.21 8.66 -13.19
N GLN A 28 -27.68 9.88 -13.38
CA GLN A 28 -28.44 11.13 -13.14
C GLN A 28 -29.74 11.19 -13.94
N PHE A 29 -29.82 10.52 -15.09
CA PHE A 29 -31.07 10.46 -15.87
C PHE A 29 -32.20 9.72 -15.14
N PHE A 30 -31.87 8.75 -14.29
CA PHE A 30 -32.84 7.88 -13.63
C PHE A 30 -32.97 8.12 -12.12
N TYR A 31 -31.95 8.71 -11.48
CA TYR A 31 -31.86 8.85 -10.02
C TYR A 31 -31.55 10.29 -9.59
N THR A 32 -31.97 10.64 -8.37
CA THR A 32 -31.56 11.87 -7.69
C THR A 32 -30.04 11.95 -7.55
N ASP A 33 -29.47 13.16 -7.59
CA ASP A 33 -28.03 13.43 -7.56
C ASP A 33 -27.28 12.63 -6.47
N SER A 34 -27.84 12.55 -5.25
CA SER A 34 -27.24 11.80 -4.15
C SER A 34 -27.14 10.29 -4.44
N ASN A 35 -28.20 9.70 -4.97
CA ASN A 35 -28.25 8.25 -5.24
C ASN A 35 -27.41 7.89 -6.46
N ALA A 36 -27.37 8.77 -7.48
CA ALA A 36 -26.50 8.63 -8.64
C ALA A 36 -25.02 8.62 -8.23
N LEU A 37 -24.60 9.51 -7.31
CA LEU A 37 -23.24 9.51 -6.77
C LEU A 37 -22.91 8.24 -5.99
N GLN A 38 -23.80 7.82 -5.08
CA GLN A 38 -23.58 6.60 -4.27
C GLN A 38 -23.39 5.37 -5.15
N LEU A 39 -24.28 5.17 -6.13
CA LEU A 39 -24.19 4.06 -7.07
C LEU A 39 -22.93 4.13 -7.93
N THR A 40 -22.55 5.33 -8.39
CA THR A 40 -21.32 5.50 -9.18
C THR A 40 -20.09 5.13 -8.37
N ILE A 41 -19.95 5.64 -7.14
CA ILE A 41 -18.81 5.36 -6.27
C ILE A 41 -18.74 3.87 -5.96
N SER A 42 -19.87 3.24 -5.65
CA SER A 42 -19.99 1.80 -5.43
C SER A 42 -19.56 0.98 -6.65
N LEU A 43 -20.04 1.34 -7.84
CA LEU A 43 -19.71 0.64 -9.09
C LEU A 43 -18.22 0.77 -9.43
N VAL A 44 -17.68 1.99 -9.34
CA VAL A 44 -16.25 2.26 -9.57
C VAL A 44 -15.39 1.48 -8.58
N ALA A 45 -15.77 1.43 -7.30
CA ALA A 45 -15.06 0.68 -6.28
C ALA A 45 -15.06 -0.83 -6.53
N LEU A 46 -16.21 -1.41 -6.91
CA LEU A 46 -16.32 -2.83 -7.23
C LEU A 46 -15.47 -3.20 -8.44
N VAL A 47 -15.52 -2.38 -9.49
CA VAL A 47 -14.67 -2.57 -10.68
C VAL A 47 -13.21 -2.47 -10.29
N TYR A 48 -12.83 -1.48 -9.48
CA TYR A 48 -11.45 -1.30 -9.02
C TYR A 48 -10.95 -2.53 -8.25
N ILE A 49 -11.70 -2.99 -7.25
CA ILE A 49 -11.35 -4.18 -6.45
C ILE A 49 -11.27 -5.42 -7.34
N GLY A 50 -12.21 -5.59 -8.27
CA GLY A 50 -12.19 -6.66 -9.27
C GLY A 50 -10.92 -6.66 -10.12
N THR A 51 -10.49 -5.49 -10.60
CA THR A 51 -9.23 -5.35 -11.34
C THR A 51 -8.01 -5.66 -10.47
N LEU A 52 -8.00 -5.21 -9.21
CA LEU A 52 -6.91 -5.48 -8.28
C LEU A 52 -6.75 -6.99 -8.00
N LEU A 53 -7.88 -7.69 -7.84
CA LEU A 53 -7.90 -9.14 -7.66
C LEU A 53 -7.56 -9.91 -8.94
N ALA A 54 -7.90 -9.38 -10.11
CA ALA A 54 -7.54 -9.96 -11.40
C ALA A 54 -6.02 -10.05 -11.62
N TYR A 55 -5.27 -9.11 -11.03
CA TYR A 55 -3.81 -9.07 -11.12
C TYR A 55 -3.08 -9.78 -9.97
N SER A 56 -3.79 -10.25 -8.94
CA SER A 56 -3.19 -10.96 -7.81
C SER A 56 -2.71 -12.38 -8.20
N LYS A 57 -1.50 -12.75 -7.74
CA LYS A 57 -0.86 -14.05 -8.03
C LYS A 57 -1.47 -15.23 -7.24
N SER A 58 -2.14 -14.98 -6.11
CA SER A 58 -2.75 -16.02 -5.29
C SER A 58 -4.16 -16.34 -5.76
N LYS A 59 -4.42 -17.61 -6.10
CA LYS A 59 -5.75 -18.09 -6.53
C LYS A 59 -6.68 -18.39 -5.35
N ALA A 60 -6.15 -18.62 -4.16
CA ALA A 60 -6.94 -18.97 -2.99
C ALA A 60 -7.57 -17.70 -2.34
N GLY A 61 -8.87 -17.72 -2.07
CA GLY A 61 -9.62 -16.64 -1.40
C GLY A 61 -10.09 -15.48 -2.29
N ARG A 62 -9.79 -15.50 -3.60
CA ARG A 62 -10.17 -14.41 -4.51
C ARG A 62 -11.70 -14.27 -4.64
N LEU A 63 -12.38 -15.41 -4.79
CA LEU A 63 -13.84 -15.42 -4.93
C LEU A 63 -14.54 -14.99 -3.64
N THR A 64 -14.05 -15.44 -2.48
CA THR A 64 -14.61 -15.07 -1.17
C THR A 64 -14.43 -13.58 -0.90
N THR A 65 -13.27 -13.02 -1.24
CA THR A 65 -13.02 -11.57 -1.10
C THR A 65 -13.92 -10.76 -2.03
N ILE A 66 -14.12 -11.18 -3.29
CA ILE A 66 -15.06 -10.52 -4.21
C ILE A 66 -16.48 -10.60 -3.64
N LEU A 67 -16.91 -11.76 -3.18
CA LEU A 67 -18.25 -11.96 -2.63
C LEU A 67 -18.47 -11.12 -1.37
N VAL A 68 -17.54 -11.13 -0.42
CA VAL A 68 -17.61 -10.31 0.80
C VAL A 68 -17.67 -8.83 0.44
N CYS A 69 -16.83 -8.40 -0.52
CA CYS A 69 -16.80 -7.00 -0.91
C CYS A 69 -18.08 -6.59 -1.66
N LEU A 70 -18.62 -7.46 -2.51
CA LEU A 70 -19.86 -7.24 -3.25
C LEU A 70 -21.06 -7.19 -2.31
N VAL A 71 -21.18 -8.16 -1.41
CA VAL A 71 -22.24 -8.21 -0.39
C VAL A 71 -22.14 -6.99 0.54
N GLY A 72 -20.94 -6.65 1.00
CA GLY A 72 -20.72 -5.46 1.82
C GLY A 72 -21.11 -4.18 1.11
N ASN A 73 -20.79 -4.05 -0.18
CA ASN A 73 -21.15 -2.88 -0.98
C ASN A 73 -22.66 -2.76 -1.20
N ILE A 74 -23.37 -3.87 -1.46
CA ILE A 74 -24.83 -3.90 -1.55
C ILE A 74 -25.46 -3.56 -0.20
N ALA A 75 -24.94 -4.12 0.90
CA ALA A 75 -25.45 -3.83 2.24
C ALA A 75 -25.31 -2.34 2.60
N LEU A 76 -24.19 -1.72 2.24
CA LEU A 76 -23.96 -0.28 2.45
C LEU A 76 -24.96 0.59 1.67
N LEU A 77 -25.29 0.20 0.43
CA LEU A 77 -26.30 0.89 -0.38
C LEU A 77 -27.70 0.74 0.23
N TYR A 78 -28.03 -0.45 0.76
CA TYR A 78 -29.35 -0.72 1.34
C TYR A 78 -29.59 -0.02 2.69
N LEU A 79 -28.49 0.30 3.40
CA LEU A 79 -28.55 0.91 4.72
C LEU A 79 -28.75 2.45 4.68
N PHE A 80 -28.93 3.04 3.48
CA PHE A 80 -29.12 4.48 3.27
C PHE A 80 -28.12 5.36 4.03
N LEU A 81 -26.85 4.95 4.05
CA LEU A 81 -25.80 5.66 4.77
C LEU A 81 -25.56 7.06 4.17
N PRO A 82 -25.24 8.07 5.00
CA PRO A 82 -24.74 9.34 4.50
C PRO A 82 -23.47 9.12 3.68
N ILE A 83 -23.30 9.92 2.63
CA ILE A 83 -22.26 9.71 1.60
C ILE A 83 -20.84 9.64 2.17
N ASN A 84 -20.56 10.39 3.23
CA ASN A 84 -19.27 10.39 3.91
C ASN A 84 -18.93 9.02 4.51
N LEU A 85 -19.90 8.37 5.16
CA LEU A 85 -19.71 7.04 5.75
C LEU A 85 -19.55 5.97 4.68
N LEU A 86 -20.29 6.07 3.58
CA LEU A 86 -20.16 5.18 2.43
C LEU A 86 -18.76 5.24 1.82
N ILE A 87 -18.24 6.46 1.60
CA ILE A 87 -16.89 6.69 1.09
C ILE A 87 -15.86 6.06 2.03
N ILE A 88 -15.90 6.38 3.33
CA ILE A 88 -14.94 5.85 4.31
C ILE A 88 -14.98 4.32 4.32
N SER A 89 -16.16 3.71 4.33
CA SER A 89 -16.29 2.25 4.35
C SER A 89 -15.71 1.60 3.09
N ILE A 90 -15.92 2.21 1.92
CA ILE A 90 -15.37 1.73 0.65
C ILE A 90 -13.84 1.86 0.66
N LEU A 91 -13.31 3.00 1.10
CA LEU A 91 -11.87 3.22 1.24
C LEU A 91 -11.25 2.19 2.19
N LEU A 92 -11.90 1.92 3.32
CA LEU A 92 -11.46 0.92 4.28
C LEU A 92 -11.42 -0.48 3.65
N SER A 93 -12.44 -0.83 2.86
CA SER A 93 -12.52 -2.12 2.16
C SER A 93 -11.41 -2.26 1.11
N VAL A 94 -11.14 -1.21 0.33
CA VAL A 94 -10.03 -1.19 -0.64
C VAL A 94 -8.69 -1.36 0.07
N TRP A 95 -8.49 -0.66 1.18
CA TRP A 95 -7.30 -0.77 2.00
C TRP A 95 -7.12 -2.18 2.55
N LEU A 96 -8.16 -2.77 3.14
CA LEU A 96 -8.16 -4.14 3.68
C LEU A 96 -7.79 -5.19 2.62
N VAL A 97 -8.34 -5.06 1.41
CA VAL A 97 -8.01 -5.93 0.29
C VAL A 97 -6.54 -5.78 -0.11
N ARG A 98 -6.02 -4.55 -0.16
CA ARG A 98 -4.65 -4.27 -0.58
C ARG A 98 -3.63 -4.74 0.46
N THR A 99 -3.94 -4.59 1.75
CA THR A 99 -3.09 -5.07 2.84
C THR A 99 -3.04 -6.60 2.88
N LEU A 100 -4.20 -7.26 2.78
CA LEU A 100 -4.30 -8.72 2.84
C LEU A 100 -3.60 -9.42 1.66
N TYR A 101 -3.68 -8.86 0.45
CA TYR A 101 -3.12 -9.50 -0.75
C TYR A 101 -1.72 -9.04 -1.15
N HIS A 102 -1.31 -7.82 -0.79
CA HIS A 102 -0.10 -7.22 -1.36
C HIS A 102 0.98 -6.87 -0.33
N HIS A 103 0.66 -6.75 0.96
CA HIS A 103 1.60 -6.24 1.96
C HIS A 103 1.74 -7.20 3.16
N GLN A 104 2.83 -7.97 3.19
CA GLN A 104 3.21 -8.78 4.37
C GLN A 104 3.73 -7.93 5.56
N ARG A 105 3.79 -6.59 5.44
CA ARG A 105 4.42 -5.71 6.44
C ARG A 105 3.52 -4.55 6.85
N PHE A 106 3.43 -4.32 8.16
CA PHE A 106 2.62 -3.26 8.79
C PHE A 106 3.00 -1.83 8.32
N ILE A 107 4.30 -1.54 8.16
CA ILE A 107 4.76 -0.23 7.66
C ILE A 107 4.24 0.09 6.25
N ALA A 108 4.21 -0.91 5.37
CA ALA A 108 3.70 -0.72 4.01
C ALA A 108 2.19 -0.46 4.02
N SER A 109 1.46 -1.10 4.94
CA SER A 109 0.03 -0.89 5.18
C SER A 109 -0.29 0.56 5.62
N VAL A 110 0.55 1.16 6.45
CA VAL A 110 0.36 2.55 6.91
C VAL A 110 0.67 3.55 5.79
N LEU A 111 1.75 3.33 5.03
CA LEU A 111 2.06 4.18 3.87
C LEU A 111 0.95 4.14 2.84
N ASP A 112 0.38 2.95 2.61
CA ASP A 112 -0.72 2.75 1.69
C ASP A 112 -2.00 3.45 2.16
N ALA A 113 -2.32 3.40 3.46
CA ALA A 113 -3.41 4.18 4.04
C ALA A 113 -3.21 5.69 3.80
N GLY A 114 -2.00 6.18 4.06
CA GLY A 114 -1.64 7.59 3.83
C GLY A 114 -1.82 8.00 2.37
N LEU A 115 -1.41 7.15 1.42
CA LEU A 115 -1.60 7.39 0.00
C LEU A 115 -3.08 7.40 -0.40
N LEU A 116 -3.88 6.55 0.24
CA LEU A 116 -5.32 6.48 0.03
C LEU A 116 -6.03 7.76 0.49
N PHE A 117 -5.68 8.26 1.68
CA PHE A 117 -6.17 9.54 2.21
C PHE A 117 -5.67 10.74 1.40
N ALA A 118 -4.40 10.75 0.98
CA ALA A 118 -3.84 11.80 0.14
C ALA A 118 -4.55 11.85 -1.23
N GLY A 119 -4.78 10.69 -1.83
CA GLY A 119 -5.54 10.57 -3.08
C GLY A 119 -6.96 11.11 -2.94
N TYR A 120 -7.66 10.74 -1.87
CA TYR A 120 -9.02 11.23 -1.61
C TYR A 120 -9.05 12.75 -1.41
N SER A 121 -8.14 13.29 -0.61
CA SER A 121 -8.06 14.73 -0.36
C SER A 121 -7.79 15.52 -1.63
N ALA A 122 -6.88 15.02 -2.48
CA ALA A 122 -6.60 15.62 -3.78
C ALA A 122 -7.82 15.56 -4.71
N ALA A 123 -8.54 14.44 -4.74
CA ALA A 123 -9.75 14.28 -5.55
C ALA A 123 -10.84 15.28 -5.14
N VAL A 124 -11.08 15.41 -3.83
CA VAL A 124 -12.03 16.38 -3.26
C VAL A 124 -11.60 17.80 -3.59
N TRP A 125 -10.32 18.12 -3.43
CA TRP A 125 -9.77 19.44 -3.77
C TRP A 125 -9.99 19.78 -5.25
N THR A 126 -9.67 18.86 -6.17
CA THR A 126 -9.88 19.06 -7.60
C THR A 126 -11.35 19.21 -7.95
N LEU A 127 -12.23 18.49 -7.27
CA LEU A 127 -13.66 18.64 -7.48
C LEU A 127 -14.14 20.05 -7.10
N PHE A 128 -13.68 20.59 -5.97
CA PHE A 128 -13.99 21.97 -5.58
C PHE A 128 -13.34 23.02 -6.48
N ALA A 129 -12.12 22.79 -6.94
CA ALA A 129 -11.39 23.75 -7.76
C ALA A 129 -11.85 23.80 -9.23
N THR A 130 -12.30 22.67 -9.79
CA THR A 130 -12.57 22.54 -11.23
C THR A 130 -14.02 22.16 -11.54
N GLY A 131 -14.76 21.58 -10.58
CA GLY A 131 -16.13 21.09 -10.80
C GLY A 131 -16.24 19.84 -11.68
N SER A 132 -15.12 19.27 -12.12
CA SER A 132 -15.10 18.13 -13.04
C SER A 132 -14.93 16.80 -12.30
N TRP A 133 -15.98 15.97 -12.32
CA TRP A 133 -15.97 14.62 -11.76
C TRP A 133 -14.90 13.73 -12.40
N PHE A 134 -14.72 13.84 -13.72
CA PHE A 134 -13.68 13.11 -14.44
C PHE A 134 -12.28 13.40 -13.89
N LEU A 135 -11.95 14.69 -13.73
CA LEU A 135 -10.62 15.12 -13.27
C LEU A 135 -10.36 14.70 -11.82
N SER A 136 -11.40 14.75 -10.97
CA SER A 136 -11.35 14.27 -9.59
C SER A 136 -11.03 12.77 -9.52
N PHE A 137 -11.75 11.93 -10.27
CA PHE A 137 -11.48 10.50 -10.34
C PHE A 137 -10.10 10.21 -10.95
N TRP A 138 -9.72 10.93 -12.00
CA TRP A 138 -8.42 10.78 -12.63
C TRP A 138 -7.28 11.05 -11.65
N LEU A 139 -7.34 12.15 -10.91
CA LEU A 139 -6.31 12.51 -9.94
C LEU A 139 -6.24 11.51 -8.78
N PHE A 140 -7.39 11.03 -8.30
CA PHE A 140 -7.46 9.96 -7.31
C PHE A 140 -6.67 8.73 -7.79
N PHE A 141 -7.00 8.21 -8.98
CA PHE A 141 -6.36 7.02 -9.51
C PHE A 141 -4.89 7.21 -9.87
N LEU A 142 -4.50 8.42 -10.30
CA LEU A 142 -3.11 8.77 -10.55
C LEU A 142 -2.26 8.65 -9.27
N ILE A 143 -2.77 9.17 -8.15
CA ILE A 143 -2.12 9.03 -6.84
C ILE A 143 -2.14 7.57 -6.39
N GLN A 144 -3.23 6.83 -6.64
CA GLN A 144 -3.28 5.39 -6.35
C GLN A 144 -2.27 4.58 -7.18
N ALA A 145 -1.87 5.04 -8.37
CA ALA A 145 -0.86 4.35 -9.18
C ALA A 145 0.55 4.42 -8.55
N LEU A 146 0.82 5.39 -7.66
CA LEU A 146 2.10 5.47 -6.93
C LEU A 146 2.29 4.33 -5.91
N THR A 147 1.25 3.59 -5.56
CA THR A 147 1.33 2.47 -4.62
C THR A 147 2.34 1.39 -5.04
N ILE A 148 2.64 1.29 -6.34
CA ILE A 148 3.65 0.38 -6.90
C ILE A 148 5.06 0.67 -6.36
N PHE A 149 5.36 1.91 -5.96
CA PHE A 149 6.67 2.31 -5.41
C PHE A 149 6.83 2.00 -3.91
N ILE A 150 5.73 1.80 -3.16
CA ILE A 150 5.76 1.48 -1.72
C ILE A 150 6.64 0.26 -1.39
N PRO A 151 6.49 -0.91 -2.05
CA PRO A 151 7.31 -2.08 -1.72
C PRO A 151 8.80 -1.85 -1.98
N GLN A 152 9.17 -1.02 -2.96
CA GLN A 152 10.57 -0.70 -3.26
C GLN A 152 11.18 0.18 -2.16
N LEU A 153 10.43 1.18 -1.69
CA LEU A 153 10.87 2.10 -0.64
C LEU A 153 11.12 1.37 0.70
N VAL A 154 10.22 0.45 1.06
CA VAL A 154 10.28 -0.29 2.33
C VAL A 154 11.38 -1.35 2.31
N ASN A 155 11.64 -1.99 1.16
CA ASN A 155 12.72 -2.98 1.07
C ASN A 155 14.10 -2.31 1.11
N ASN A 156 14.25 -1.14 0.49
CA ASN A 156 15.52 -0.40 0.47
C ASN A 156 15.92 0.13 1.85
N LYS A 157 14.98 0.74 2.60
CA LYS A 157 15.26 1.23 3.97
C LYS A 157 15.62 0.12 4.95
N ARG A 158 14.99 -1.05 4.86
CA ARG A 158 15.36 -2.20 5.71
C ARG A 158 16.76 -2.67 5.41
N ASN A 159 17.13 -2.78 4.13
CA ASN A 159 18.47 -3.22 3.76
C ASN A 159 19.52 -2.25 4.32
N ALA A 160 19.31 -0.94 4.17
CA ALA A 160 20.19 0.07 4.76
C ALA A 160 20.26 0.01 6.31
N PHE A 161 19.12 -0.19 6.99
CA PHE A 161 19.08 -0.31 8.45
C PHE A 161 19.77 -1.60 8.94
N PHE A 162 19.48 -2.74 8.32
CA PHE A 162 20.12 -4.02 8.66
C PHE A 162 21.60 -4.02 8.35
N GLU A 163 22.03 -3.37 7.27
CA GLU A 163 23.44 -3.22 6.90
C GLU A 163 24.20 -2.39 7.93
N HIS A 164 23.59 -1.31 8.44
CA HIS A 164 24.15 -0.52 9.53
C HIS A 164 24.21 -1.31 10.86
N PHE A 165 23.14 -2.04 11.21
CA PHE A 165 23.11 -2.85 12.43
C PHE A 165 24.10 -4.02 12.38
N ASN A 166 24.25 -4.66 11.21
CA ASN A 166 25.27 -5.69 11.02
C ASN A 166 26.67 -5.10 11.10
N SER A 167 26.92 -3.89 10.59
CA SER A 167 28.26 -3.27 10.71
C SER A 167 28.60 -2.98 12.18
N GLU A 168 27.64 -2.48 12.96
CA GLU A 168 27.82 -2.23 14.41
C GLU A 168 28.11 -3.52 15.20
N ILE A 169 27.38 -4.60 14.91
CA ILE A 169 27.65 -5.92 15.53
C ILE A 169 29.00 -6.47 15.08
N SER A 170 29.36 -6.29 13.81
CA SER A 170 30.66 -6.71 13.27
C SER A 170 31.83 -5.98 13.93
N ASP A 171 31.66 -4.70 14.23
CA ASP A 171 32.65 -3.85 14.90
C ASP A 171 32.79 -4.18 16.39
N LEU A 172 31.71 -4.55 17.07
CA LEU A 172 31.76 -5.06 18.44
C LEU A 172 32.44 -6.43 18.50
N GLU A 173 32.16 -7.32 17.54
CA GLU A 173 32.76 -8.65 17.48
C GLU A 173 34.23 -8.61 17.02
N SER A 174 34.63 -7.63 16.19
CA SER A 174 36.04 -7.41 15.84
C SER A 174 36.84 -6.89 17.03
N SER A 175 36.29 -5.92 17.77
CA SER A 175 36.94 -5.36 18.96
C SER A 175 37.18 -6.41 20.06
N ASP A 176 36.21 -7.30 20.30
CA ASP A 176 36.34 -8.37 21.30
C ASP A 176 37.39 -9.42 20.89
N ARG A 177 37.46 -9.75 19.59
CA ARG A 177 38.52 -10.64 19.04
C ARG A 177 39.90 -10.02 19.14
N ASP A 178 40.04 -8.73 18.89
CA ASP A 178 41.32 -8.01 19.02
C ASP A 178 41.78 -7.99 20.49
N PHE A 179 40.84 -7.77 21.43
CA PHE A 179 41.14 -7.78 22.86
C PHE A 179 41.57 -9.17 23.35
N HIS A 180 40.87 -10.23 22.95
CA HIS A 180 41.24 -11.60 23.27
C HIS A 180 42.61 -12.00 22.69
N THR A 181 42.93 -11.51 21.49
CA THR A 181 44.23 -11.75 20.85
C THR A 181 45.36 -11.03 21.59
N ALA A 182 45.15 -9.78 21.99
CA ALA A 182 46.09 -9.02 22.81
C ALA A 182 46.34 -9.68 24.18
N TYR A 183 45.27 -10.15 24.84
CA TYR A 183 45.36 -10.84 26.13
C TYR A 183 46.16 -12.16 26.04
N ARG A 184 45.91 -12.97 25.01
CA ARG A 184 46.68 -14.20 24.76
C ARG A 184 48.15 -13.93 24.49
N ASN A 185 48.46 -12.87 23.74
CA ASN A 185 49.83 -12.47 23.46
C ASN A 185 50.55 -12.02 24.75
N ALA A 186 49.88 -11.25 25.60
CA ALA A 186 50.43 -10.83 26.90
C ALA A 186 50.73 -12.05 27.81
N GLN A 187 49.80 -13.01 27.92
CA GLN A 187 50.04 -14.24 28.68
C GLN A 187 51.22 -15.05 28.15
N ASN A 188 51.35 -15.14 26.83
CA ASN A 188 52.46 -15.86 26.20
C ASN A 188 53.81 -15.16 26.44
N ALA A 189 53.84 -13.81 26.44
CA ALA A 189 55.03 -13.05 26.77
C ALA A 189 55.48 -13.28 28.21
N ILE A 190 54.55 -13.27 29.17
CA ILE A 190 54.83 -13.53 30.58
C ILE A 190 55.37 -14.96 30.78
N LYS A 191 54.78 -15.96 30.13
CA LYS A 191 55.28 -17.34 30.16
C LYS A 191 56.69 -17.49 29.58
N ARG A 192 57.04 -16.70 28.56
CA ARG A 192 58.40 -16.71 27.97
C ARG A 192 59.42 -16.10 28.93
N LEU A 193 59.09 -14.98 29.56
CA LEU A 193 59.95 -14.33 30.56
C LEU A 193 60.17 -15.19 31.80
N SER A 194 59.13 -15.90 32.24
CA SER A 194 59.23 -16.86 33.36
C SER A 194 60.14 -18.05 33.04
N LYS A 195 60.17 -18.51 31.78
CA LYS A 195 61.05 -19.61 31.35
C LYS A 195 62.49 -19.20 31.09
N SER A 196 62.77 -17.91 30.87
CA SER A 196 64.14 -17.41 30.60
C SER A 196 64.91 -17.00 31.86
N HIS A 197 64.33 -17.18 33.05
CA HIS A 197 64.94 -16.80 34.34
C HIS A 197 65.27 -18.01 35.24
N GLN A 198 65.32 -19.21 34.64
CA GLN A 198 65.73 -20.46 35.26
C GLN A 198 66.88 -21.04 34.44
#